data_AF-A0A2N0XJA3-F1
#
_entry.id   AF-A0A2N0XJA3-F1
#
_cell.length_a   1.000
_cell.length_b   1.000
_cell.length_c   1.000
_cell.angle_alpha   90.00
_cell.angle_beta   90.00
_cell.angle_gamma   90.00
#
_symmetry.space_group_name_H-M   'P 1'
#
loop_
_entity.id
_entity.type
_entity.pdbx_description
1 polymer ?
#
loop_
_entity_poly.entity_id
_entity_poly.type
_entity_poly.pdbx_seq_one_letter_code
_entity_poly.pdbx_strand_id
1 'polypeptide(L)'
;MKKISLAVLFCLVSCIAFAQSLKVIIKQDGKVIEPINNVYELKKSTFLFEIAATNLEGFLIGTTTNEGIYSSAVALYNPEVAWFQNTGMAEELYNKDKEMFLMDQAPSYWYYTDIKDHRFDKNPKGNLKQWTATRTITRFYDIMVDQPINLKDFNENAYVLMYEPVYNDEYDLIGKKNLFNATLKFKD
;
A
#
# COMPACT_ATOMS: atom_id res chain seq x y z
N MET A 1 17.94 53.01 -37.09
CA MET A 1 18.58 52.39 -35.90
C MET A 1 17.75 52.69 -34.66
N LYS A 2 17.08 51.69 -34.09
CA LYS A 2 16.75 51.59 -32.66
C LYS A 2 16.53 50.10 -32.36
N LYS A 3 17.48 49.54 -31.62
CA LYS A 3 17.48 48.16 -31.14
C LYS A 3 16.43 48.07 -30.03
N ILE A 4 15.44 47.19 -30.16
CA ILE A 4 14.61 46.78 -29.04
C ILE A 4 14.83 45.29 -28.83
N SER A 5 15.06 44.98 -27.57
CA SER A 5 15.85 43.89 -27.04
C SER A 5 15.23 42.51 -27.28
N LEU A 6 16.09 41.58 -27.65
CA LEU A 6 15.90 40.14 -27.52
C LEU A 6 15.89 39.80 -26.02
N ALA A 7 14.71 39.65 -25.41
CA ALA A 7 14.57 39.15 -24.05
C ALA A 7 13.18 38.53 -23.83
N VAL A 8 12.89 37.45 -24.56
CA VAL A 8 11.87 36.47 -24.16
C VAL A 8 12.54 35.10 -24.20
N LEU A 9 13.44 34.88 -23.25
CA LEU A 9 13.98 33.56 -22.94
C LEU A 9 14.04 33.48 -21.42
N PHE A 10 13.66 32.31 -20.90
CA PHE A 10 13.61 31.93 -19.48
C PHE A 10 12.40 32.41 -18.67
N CYS A 11 11.28 31.71 -18.83
CA CYS A 11 10.47 31.23 -17.70
C CYS A 11 9.61 30.02 -18.11
N LEU A 12 10.25 29.01 -18.71
CA LEU A 12 9.76 27.63 -18.66
C LEU A 12 10.61 26.90 -17.61
N VAL A 13 10.56 27.39 -16.37
CA VAL A 13 10.85 26.49 -15.25
C VAL A 13 9.60 25.64 -15.13
N SER A 14 9.58 24.55 -15.89
CA SER A 14 8.70 23.44 -15.59
C SER A 14 8.94 23.10 -14.12
N CYS A 15 7.95 23.41 -13.28
CA CYS A 15 7.86 22.77 -11.98
C CYS A 15 7.75 21.28 -12.26
N ILE A 16 8.88 20.58 -12.24
CA ILE A 16 8.91 19.13 -12.21
C ILE A 16 8.41 18.76 -10.82
N ALA A 17 7.08 18.79 -10.63
CA ALA A 17 6.47 18.15 -9.50
C ALA A 17 6.86 16.68 -9.60
N PHE A 18 7.70 16.20 -8.67
CA PHE A 18 8.09 14.81 -8.66
C PHE A 18 6.86 13.99 -8.28
N ALA A 19 6.33 13.23 -9.24
CA ALA A 19 5.15 12.41 -9.02
C ALA A 19 5.40 11.39 -7.89
N GLN A 20 4.46 11.30 -6.94
CA GLN A 20 4.49 10.25 -5.93
C GLN A 20 4.15 8.90 -6.58
N SER A 21 4.91 7.87 -6.24
CA SER A 21 4.65 6.51 -6.73
C SER A 21 4.99 5.43 -5.72
N LEU A 22 4.28 4.31 -5.85
CA LEU A 22 4.50 3.07 -5.12
C LEU A 22 4.65 1.94 -6.13
N LYS A 23 5.76 1.21 -6.06
CA LYS A 23 5.95 -0.06 -6.76
C LYS A 23 5.89 -1.19 -5.75
N VAL A 24 5.05 -2.17 -6.02
CA VAL A 24 4.87 -3.36 -5.18
C VAL A 24 5.22 -4.58 -6.02
N ILE A 25 6.08 -5.45 -5.48
CA ILE A 25 6.39 -6.77 -6.03
C ILE A 25 6.05 -7.80 -4.97
N ILE A 26 5.33 -8.85 -5.32
CA ILE A 26 5.10 -9.98 -4.44
C ILE A 26 6.15 -11.05 -4.75
N LYS A 27 6.84 -11.54 -3.73
CA LYS A 27 7.76 -12.67 -3.85
C LYS A 27 7.39 -13.81 -2.93
N GLN A 28 7.67 -15.03 -3.38
CA GLN A 28 7.56 -16.26 -2.59
C GLN A 28 8.69 -17.20 -3.01
N ASP A 29 9.32 -17.88 -2.05
CA ASP A 29 10.49 -18.74 -2.27
C ASP A 29 11.63 -18.06 -3.06
N GLY A 30 11.81 -16.75 -2.84
CA GLY A 30 12.82 -15.93 -3.52
C GLY A 30 12.49 -15.56 -4.97
N LYS A 31 11.33 -15.96 -5.49
CA LYS A 31 10.89 -15.69 -6.87
C LYS A 31 9.81 -14.61 -6.89
N VAL A 32 9.80 -13.79 -7.94
CA VAL A 32 8.70 -12.87 -8.22
C VAL A 32 7.47 -13.67 -8.66
N ILE A 33 6.32 -13.34 -8.09
CA ILE A 33 5.03 -13.89 -8.49
C ILE A 33 4.38 -12.88 -9.42
N GLU A 34 4.24 -13.25 -10.68
CA GLU A 34 3.61 -12.40 -11.69
C GLU A 34 2.08 -12.55 -11.62
N PRO A 35 1.32 -11.45 -11.62
CA PRO A 35 -0.13 -11.52 -11.60
C PRO A 35 -0.73 -11.81 -12.97
N ILE A 36 -1.92 -12.40 -12.98
CA ILE A 36 -2.82 -12.39 -14.14
C ILE A 36 -4.05 -11.58 -13.75
N ASN A 37 -4.27 -10.43 -14.39
CA ASN A 37 -5.38 -9.52 -14.06
C ASN A 37 -5.44 -9.14 -12.57
N ASN A 38 -4.30 -8.78 -11.97
CA ASN A 38 -4.14 -8.48 -10.54
C ASN A 38 -4.39 -9.68 -9.59
N VAL A 39 -4.55 -10.89 -10.12
CA VAL A 39 -4.65 -12.11 -9.32
C VAL A 39 -3.25 -12.72 -9.16
N TYR A 40 -2.81 -12.88 -7.93
CA TYR A 40 -1.57 -13.52 -7.56
C TYR A 40 -1.88 -14.90 -7.00
N GLU A 41 -1.37 -15.94 -7.64
CA GLU A 41 -1.45 -17.30 -7.12
C GLU A 41 -0.23 -17.59 -6.25
N LEU A 42 -0.48 -17.78 -4.96
CA LEU A 42 0.54 -18.03 -3.94
C LEU A 42 0.37 -19.44 -3.40
N LYS A 43 1.46 -20.08 -3.03
CA LYS A 43 1.41 -21.24 -2.14
C LYS A 43 0.93 -20.79 -0.77
N LYS A 44 0.36 -21.72 0.00
CA LYS A 44 0.04 -21.55 1.42
C LYS A 44 1.28 -21.52 2.34
N SER A 45 2.24 -20.66 2.00
CA SER A 45 3.50 -20.45 2.70
C SER A 45 3.88 -18.97 2.70
N THR A 46 4.92 -18.63 3.48
CA THR A 46 5.42 -17.26 3.61
C THR A 46 5.64 -16.60 2.26
N PHE A 47 5.11 -15.39 2.11
CA PHE A 47 5.38 -14.50 0.98
C PHE A 47 5.84 -13.15 1.52
N LEU A 48 6.31 -12.28 0.64
CA LEU A 48 6.72 -10.93 1.02
C LEU A 48 6.28 -9.92 -0.03
N PHE A 49 5.96 -8.72 0.43
CA PHE A 49 5.89 -7.54 -0.42
C PHE A 49 7.26 -6.88 -0.43
N GLU A 50 7.86 -6.70 -1.61
CA GLU A 50 8.93 -5.72 -1.81
C GLU A 50 8.31 -4.42 -2.28
N ILE A 51 8.64 -3.35 -1.57
CA ILE A 51 8.10 -2.02 -1.83
C ILE A 51 9.23 -1.10 -2.26
N ALA A 52 8.98 -0.32 -3.30
CA ALA A 52 9.76 0.87 -3.62
C ALA A 52 8.82 2.08 -3.71
N ALA A 53 9.02 3.05 -2.82
CA ALA A 53 8.22 4.27 -2.73
C ALA A 53 9.06 5.48 -3.14
N THR A 54 8.47 6.42 -3.89
CA THR A 54 9.10 7.68 -4.31
C THR A 54 8.21 8.85 -3.92
N ASN A 55 8.74 9.78 -3.13
CA ASN A 55 8.04 10.91 -2.51
C ASN A 55 6.73 10.53 -1.82
N LEU A 56 6.69 9.33 -1.21
CA LEU A 56 5.54 8.77 -0.53
C LEU A 56 6.00 8.24 0.82
N GLU A 57 5.58 8.88 1.90
CA GLU A 57 6.02 8.58 3.26
C GLU A 57 5.23 7.42 3.89
N GLY A 58 4.04 7.14 3.37
CA GLY A 58 3.21 6.02 3.78
C GLY A 58 1.94 5.93 2.94
N PHE A 59 1.19 4.86 3.16
CA PHE A 59 -0.06 4.58 2.48
C PHE A 59 -0.97 3.73 3.36
N LEU A 60 -2.26 3.76 3.07
CA LEU A 60 -3.25 2.90 3.70
C LEU A 60 -3.30 1.57 2.96
N ILE A 61 -3.52 0.49 3.70
CA ILE A 61 -3.73 -0.85 3.15
C ILE A 61 -4.99 -1.47 3.76
N GLY A 62 -5.99 -1.72 2.92
CA GLY A 62 -7.12 -2.57 3.27
C GLY A 62 -6.83 -3.99 2.82
N THR A 63 -7.05 -4.97 3.70
CA THR A 63 -7.05 -6.39 3.35
C THR A 63 -8.29 -7.06 3.94
N THR A 64 -9.04 -7.77 3.11
CA THR A 64 -10.30 -8.42 3.50
C THR A 64 -10.47 -9.75 2.76
N THR A 65 -11.31 -10.66 3.27
CA THR A 65 -11.80 -11.81 2.50
C THR A 65 -13.13 -11.53 1.79
N ASN A 66 -13.73 -10.35 2.04
CA ASN A 66 -14.97 -9.90 1.44
C ASN A 66 -14.74 -9.18 0.09
N GLU A 67 -15.02 -9.89 -1.00
CA GLU A 67 -14.87 -9.35 -2.36
C GLU A 67 -15.74 -8.12 -2.63
N GLY A 68 -16.89 -7.99 -1.97
CA GLY A 68 -17.80 -6.86 -2.13
C GLY A 68 -17.18 -5.55 -1.64
N ILE A 69 -16.61 -5.58 -0.43
CA ILE A 69 -15.90 -4.43 0.15
C ILE A 69 -14.73 -4.04 -0.73
N TYR A 70 -13.90 -5.01 -1.13
CA TYR A 70 -12.77 -4.77 -2.02
C TYR A 70 -13.19 -4.16 -3.36
N SER A 71 -14.20 -4.72 -4.01
CA SER A 71 -14.66 -4.26 -5.33
C SER A 71 -15.18 -2.82 -5.27
N SER A 72 -15.95 -2.49 -4.22
CA SER A 72 -16.38 -1.11 -3.97
C SER A 72 -15.20 -0.18 -3.65
N ALA A 73 -14.20 -0.65 -2.89
CA ALA A 73 -13.03 0.13 -2.53
C ALA A 73 -12.08 0.37 -3.72
N VAL A 74 -11.94 -0.56 -4.66
CA VAL A 74 -11.08 -0.43 -5.84
C VAL A 74 -11.66 0.53 -6.86
N ALA A 75 -12.99 0.60 -6.97
CA ALA A 75 -13.71 1.47 -7.88
C ALA A 75 -13.46 2.97 -7.62
N LEU A 76 -14.23 3.84 -8.29
CA LEU A 76 -14.24 5.26 -7.96
C LEU A 76 -14.52 5.47 -6.47
N TYR A 77 -13.91 6.50 -5.90
CA TYR A 77 -14.07 6.81 -4.49
C TYR A 77 -15.55 6.87 -4.10
N ASN A 78 -15.90 6.09 -3.08
CA ASN A 78 -17.23 6.02 -2.51
C ASN A 78 -17.10 6.15 -0.99
N PRO A 79 -17.46 7.30 -0.37
CA PRO A 79 -17.27 7.54 1.06
C PRO A 79 -18.05 6.57 1.96
N GLU A 80 -18.99 5.79 1.41
CA GLU A 80 -19.74 4.77 2.14
C GLU A 80 -18.97 3.45 2.34
N VAL A 81 -17.82 3.28 1.69
CA VAL A 81 -16.94 2.12 1.94
C VAL A 81 -16.30 2.29 3.31
N ALA A 82 -16.46 1.31 4.19
CA ALA A 82 -16.03 1.38 5.60
C ALA A 82 -14.55 1.78 5.78
N TRP A 83 -13.65 1.33 4.91
CA TRP A 83 -12.23 1.72 4.94
C TRP A 83 -11.98 3.23 4.77
N PHE A 84 -12.94 3.97 4.22
CA PHE A 84 -12.85 5.43 4.02
C PHE A 84 -13.57 6.20 5.13
N GLN A 85 -14.25 5.51 6.04
CA GLN A 85 -14.95 6.11 7.19
C GLN A 85 -14.11 6.06 8.47
N ASN A 86 -13.04 5.26 8.48
CA ASN A 86 -12.23 5.01 9.67
C ASN A 86 -10.77 5.40 9.46
N THR A 87 -10.11 5.81 10.54
CA THR A 87 -8.67 6.10 10.53
C THR A 87 -7.85 4.82 10.39
N GLY A 88 -6.67 4.93 9.76
CA GLY A 88 -5.76 3.80 9.62
C GLY A 88 -5.30 3.23 10.96
N MET A 89 -5.34 1.91 11.09
CA MET A 89 -4.81 1.18 12.23
C MET A 89 -3.28 1.11 12.18
N ALA A 90 -2.64 1.23 13.33
CA ALA A 90 -1.21 1.02 13.44
C ALA A 90 -0.91 -0.47 13.62
N GLU A 91 -0.21 -1.07 12.66
CA GLU A 91 0.42 -2.38 12.84
C GLU A 91 1.73 -2.25 13.62
N GLU A 92 2.29 -3.34 14.14
CA GLU A 92 3.53 -3.32 14.93
C GLU A 92 4.73 -2.76 14.15
N LEU A 93 5.66 -2.12 14.88
CA LEU A 93 6.93 -1.65 14.32
C LEU A 93 7.79 -2.83 13.86
N TYR A 94 8.59 -2.61 12.82
CA TYR A 94 9.52 -3.60 12.28
C TYR A 94 8.88 -4.90 11.78
N ASN A 95 7.56 -4.90 11.54
CA ASN A 95 6.76 -6.08 11.18
C ASN A 95 7.06 -7.28 12.11
N LYS A 96 7.09 -7.01 13.43
CA LYS A 96 7.60 -7.93 14.45
C LYS A 96 7.00 -9.34 14.35
N ASP A 97 5.69 -9.43 14.20
CA ASP A 97 4.95 -10.70 14.17
C ASP A 97 4.76 -11.27 12.76
N LYS A 98 5.27 -10.56 11.74
CA LYS A 98 5.22 -10.96 10.32
C LYS A 98 3.82 -11.34 9.87
N GLU A 99 2.87 -10.46 10.15
CA GLU A 99 1.47 -10.67 9.86
C GLU A 99 0.90 -9.53 9.03
N MET A 100 -0.24 -9.81 8.41
CA MET A 100 -1.06 -8.81 7.74
C MET A 100 -2.47 -8.91 8.32
N PHE A 101 -3.02 -7.76 8.69
CA PHE A 101 -4.36 -7.71 9.26
C PHE A 101 -5.41 -8.00 8.20
N LEU A 102 -6.42 -8.81 8.52
CA LEU A 102 -7.67 -8.92 7.79
C LEU A 102 -8.72 -8.10 8.54
N MET A 103 -9.34 -7.15 7.84
CA MET A 103 -10.31 -6.23 8.43
C MET A 103 -11.22 -5.60 7.37
N ASP A 104 -12.52 -5.61 7.67
CA ASP A 104 -13.56 -5.02 6.83
C ASP A 104 -13.81 -3.54 7.15
N GLN A 105 -13.52 -3.09 8.38
CA GLN A 105 -13.95 -1.79 8.87
C GLN A 105 -12.91 -0.67 8.73
N ALA A 106 -11.62 -0.98 8.86
CA ALA A 106 -10.55 0.02 8.79
C ALA A 106 -9.33 -0.53 8.04
N PRO A 107 -8.63 0.32 7.26
CA PRO A 107 -7.33 -0.04 6.70
C PRO A 107 -6.25 -0.01 7.79
N SER A 108 -5.09 -0.61 7.54
CA SER A 108 -3.86 -0.33 8.27
C SER A 108 -3.11 0.85 7.63
N TYR A 109 -2.25 1.53 8.39
CA TYR A 109 -1.33 2.54 7.88
C TYR A 109 0.12 2.02 7.91
N TRP A 110 0.73 1.88 6.73
CA TRP A 110 2.13 1.49 6.59
C TRP A 110 2.97 2.68 6.12
N TYR A 111 4.07 2.96 6.84
CA TYR A 111 4.88 4.17 6.62
C TYR A 111 6.39 3.95 6.83
N TYR A 112 7.17 4.97 6.43
CA TYR A 112 8.63 5.06 6.40
C TYR A 112 9.13 6.44 6.87
N THR A 113 8.86 6.83 8.12
CA THR A 113 9.29 8.14 8.62
C THR A 113 10.80 8.17 8.90
N ASP A 114 11.36 7.04 9.37
CA ASP A 114 12.81 6.85 9.58
C ASP A 114 13.21 5.37 9.49
N ILE A 115 14.51 5.08 9.39
CA ILE A 115 15.05 3.71 9.47
C ILE A 115 14.72 3.00 10.79
N LYS A 116 14.36 3.74 11.85
CA LYS A 116 13.92 3.23 13.16
C LYS A 116 12.42 3.41 13.41
N ASP A 117 11.70 4.08 12.53
CA ASP A 117 10.28 4.36 12.70
C ASP A 117 9.55 4.02 11.40
N HIS A 118 9.11 2.77 11.31
CA HIS A 118 8.46 2.23 10.13
C HIS A 118 7.70 0.95 10.47
N ARG A 119 6.76 0.57 9.59
CA ARG A 119 5.98 -0.66 9.78
C ARG A 119 6.60 -1.90 9.16
N PHE A 120 7.53 -1.75 8.22
CA PHE A 120 8.13 -2.83 7.41
C PHE A 120 9.12 -3.73 8.16
N ASP A 121 9.64 -4.79 7.52
CA ASP A 121 10.73 -5.59 8.08
C ASP A 121 11.95 -4.74 8.41
N LYS A 122 12.82 -5.23 9.30
CA LYS A 122 14.07 -4.55 9.68
C LYS A 122 14.95 -4.22 8.47
N ASN A 123 15.65 -3.09 8.57
CA ASN A 123 16.61 -2.57 7.60
C ASN A 123 15.99 -2.08 6.27
N PRO A 124 14.93 -1.25 6.28
CA PRO A 124 14.55 -0.52 5.08
C PRO A 124 15.72 0.38 4.65
N LYS A 125 15.81 0.67 3.35
CA LYS A 125 16.86 1.52 2.79
C LYS A 125 16.21 2.69 2.11
N GLY A 126 16.68 3.90 2.39
CA GLY A 126 16.12 5.09 1.78
C GLY A 126 16.25 6.35 2.62
N ASN A 127 15.43 7.32 2.26
CA ASN A 127 15.21 8.60 2.93
C ASN A 127 13.82 9.11 2.54
N LEU A 128 13.42 10.27 3.06
CA LEU A 128 12.10 10.89 2.84
C LEU A 128 11.67 11.01 1.36
N LYS A 129 12.60 11.02 0.39
CA LYS A 129 12.26 11.06 -1.05
C LYS A 129 12.14 9.70 -1.68
N GLN A 130 12.80 8.68 -1.16
CA GLN A 130 12.83 7.36 -1.76
C GLN A 130 13.09 6.28 -0.72
N TRP A 131 12.19 5.30 -0.66
CA TRP A 131 12.29 4.16 0.22
C TRP A 131 12.24 2.85 -0.54
N THR A 132 12.99 1.86 -0.04
CA THR A 132 12.88 0.45 -0.40
C THR A 132 12.79 -0.38 0.86
N ALA A 133 11.84 -1.30 0.90
CA ALA A 133 11.63 -2.14 2.08
C ALA A 133 10.94 -3.44 1.72
N THR A 134 10.93 -4.37 2.67
CA THR A 134 10.18 -5.61 2.57
C THR A 134 9.16 -5.70 3.69
N ARG A 135 8.01 -6.34 3.45
CA ARG A 135 7.11 -6.79 4.50
C ARG A 135 6.87 -8.28 4.33
N THR A 136 7.41 -9.08 5.24
CA THR A 136 7.26 -10.55 5.23
C THR A 136 5.94 -10.95 5.90
N ILE A 137 5.14 -11.75 5.22
CA ILE A 137 3.85 -12.25 5.73
C ILE A 137 3.94 -13.76 5.93
N THR A 138 3.79 -14.20 7.17
CA THR A 138 3.82 -15.63 7.57
C THR A 138 2.44 -16.14 8.00
N ARG A 139 1.54 -15.23 8.35
CA ARG A 139 0.16 -15.48 8.76
C ARG A 139 -0.69 -14.24 8.51
N PHE A 140 -2.00 -14.42 8.51
CA PHE A 140 -2.94 -13.33 8.69
C PHE A 140 -3.27 -13.17 10.17
N TYR A 141 -3.71 -11.97 10.56
CA TYR A 141 -4.39 -11.75 11.82
C TYR A 141 -5.78 -11.19 11.53
N ASP A 142 -6.82 -11.97 11.81
CA ASP A 142 -8.19 -11.53 11.63
C ASP A 142 -8.61 -10.70 12.84
N ILE A 143 -8.71 -9.39 12.63
CA ILE A 143 -9.04 -8.44 13.70
C ILE A 143 -10.54 -8.55 14.06
N MET A 144 -11.39 -9.01 13.15
CA MET A 144 -12.83 -9.08 13.38
C MET A 144 -13.19 -10.15 14.40
N VAL A 145 -12.36 -11.19 14.53
CA VAL A 145 -12.52 -12.28 15.53
C VAL A 145 -11.33 -12.42 16.47
N ASP A 146 -10.35 -11.52 16.39
CA ASP A 146 -9.14 -11.48 17.23
C ASP A 146 -8.35 -12.81 17.23
N GLN A 147 -8.04 -13.32 16.02
CA GLN A 147 -7.36 -14.61 15.86
C GLN A 147 -6.26 -14.58 14.77
N PRO A 148 -5.09 -15.17 15.03
CA PRO A 148 -4.11 -15.45 13.98
C PRO A 148 -4.58 -16.62 13.09
N ILE A 149 -4.37 -16.50 11.78
CA ILE A 149 -4.66 -17.55 10.80
C ILE A 149 -3.37 -17.88 10.06
N ASN A 150 -2.84 -19.10 10.25
CA ASN A 150 -1.66 -19.53 9.51
C ASN A 150 -1.98 -19.65 8.02
N LEU A 151 -1.03 -19.29 7.15
CA LEU A 151 -1.22 -19.39 5.69
C LEU A 151 -1.53 -20.82 5.23
N LYS A 152 -0.96 -21.84 5.88
CA LYS A 152 -1.25 -23.27 5.64
C LYS A 152 -2.73 -23.65 5.86
N ASP A 153 -3.41 -22.91 6.74
CA ASP A 153 -4.79 -23.16 7.15
C ASP A 153 -5.77 -22.19 6.46
N PHE A 154 -5.27 -21.23 5.68
CA PHE A 154 -6.07 -20.21 5.00
C PHE A 154 -6.63 -20.74 3.67
N ASN A 155 -7.95 -20.84 3.57
CA ASN A 155 -8.66 -21.43 2.44
C ASN A 155 -9.49 -20.42 1.62
N GLU A 156 -9.36 -19.13 1.93
CA GLU A 156 -10.05 -18.04 1.26
C GLU A 156 -9.12 -17.29 0.30
N ASN A 157 -9.65 -16.25 -0.35
CA ASN A 157 -8.82 -15.26 -1.02
C ASN A 157 -8.62 -14.07 -0.07
N ALA A 158 -7.45 -13.45 -0.12
CA ALA A 158 -7.24 -12.15 0.51
C ALA A 158 -7.23 -11.07 -0.57
N TYR A 159 -8.12 -10.10 -0.46
CA TYR A 159 -8.24 -8.96 -1.37
C TYR A 159 -7.53 -7.76 -0.75
N VAL A 160 -6.57 -7.19 -1.46
CA VAL A 160 -5.67 -6.14 -0.98
C VAL A 160 -5.84 -4.88 -1.82
N LEU A 161 -6.01 -3.73 -1.16
CA LEU A 161 -5.92 -2.41 -1.77
C LEU A 161 -4.95 -1.55 -0.98
N MET A 162 -3.88 -1.08 -1.62
CA MET A 162 -3.00 -0.02 -1.11
C MET A 162 -3.35 1.31 -1.79
N TYR A 163 -3.55 2.36 -1.00
CA TYR A 163 -4.00 3.65 -1.50
C TYR A 163 -3.46 4.82 -0.69
N GLU A 164 -3.38 5.97 -1.34
CA GLU A 164 -3.09 7.26 -0.71
C GLU A 164 -4.43 7.99 -0.50
N PRO A 165 -4.81 8.32 0.75
CA PRO A 165 -5.99 9.13 1.02
C PRO A 165 -5.78 10.57 0.53
N VAL A 166 -6.84 11.19 0.00
CA VAL A 166 -6.84 12.60 -0.42
C VAL A 166 -7.76 13.39 0.50
N TYR A 167 -7.19 14.37 1.19
CA TYR A 167 -7.90 15.22 2.14
C TYR A 167 -8.11 16.64 1.58
N ASN A 168 -9.18 17.32 2.01
CA ASN A 168 -9.31 18.77 1.84
C ASN A 168 -8.53 19.52 2.95
N ASP A 169 -8.62 20.85 2.94
CA ASP A 169 -7.95 21.72 3.93
C ASP A 169 -8.51 21.52 5.36
N GLU A 170 -9.74 21.03 5.48
CA GLU A 170 -10.40 20.69 6.75
C GLU A 170 -10.04 19.28 7.28
N TYR A 171 -9.18 18.54 6.57
CA TYR A 171 -8.82 17.14 6.87
C TYR A 171 -9.95 16.10 6.71
N ASP A 172 -11.01 16.44 5.98
CA ASP A 172 -12.02 15.48 5.53
C ASP A 172 -11.49 14.65 4.37
N LEU A 173 -11.76 13.34 4.39
CA LEU A 173 -11.40 12.45 3.30
C LEU A 173 -12.33 12.69 2.10
N ILE A 174 -11.79 13.27 1.03
CA ILE A 174 -12.53 13.63 -0.19
C ILE A 174 -12.22 12.71 -1.37
N GLY A 175 -11.24 11.83 -1.22
CA GLY A 175 -10.84 10.94 -2.30
C GLY A 175 -9.74 9.96 -1.91
N LYS A 176 -9.30 9.21 -2.92
CA LYS A 176 -8.15 8.32 -2.84
C LYS A 176 -7.43 8.24 -4.17
N LYS A 177 -6.15 7.92 -4.12
CA LYS A 177 -5.38 7.46 -5.27
C LYS A 177 -5.04 5.99 -5.07
N ASN A 178 -5.49 5.14 -6.00
CA ASN A 178 -5.11 3.73 -6.00
C ASN A 178 -3.62 3.62 -6.31
N LEU A 179 -2.88 2.93 -5.44
CA LEU A 179 -1.44 2.73 -5.61
C LEU A 179 -1.15 1.29 -6.07
N PHE A 180 -1.84 0.32 -5.48
CA PHE A 180 -1.72 -1.09 -5.81
C PHE A 180 -2.99 -1.84 -5.38
N ASN A 181 -3.41 -2.84 -6.15
CA ASN A 181 -4.49 -3.72 -5.76
C ASN A 181 -4.20 -5.16 -6.21
N ALA A 182 -4.64 -6.13 -5.42
CA ALA A 182 -4.39 -7.53 -5.69
C ALA A 182 -5.49 -8.43 -5.12
N THR A 183 -5.73 -9.54 -5.80
CA THR A 183 -6.39 -10.72 -5.22
C THR A 183 -5.32 -11.78 -4.97
N LEU A 184 -5.08 -12.12 -3.72
CA LEU A 184 -4.17 -13.19 -3.31
C LEU A 184 -4.97 -14.48 -3.20
N LYS A 185 -4.70 -15.43 -4.11
CA LYS A 185 -5.29 -16.77 -4.08
C LYS A 185 -4.27 -17.75 -3.54
N PHE A 186 -4.65 -18.55 -2.56
CA PHE A 186 -3.76 -19.50 -1.92
C PHE A 186 -4.05 -20.92 -2.39
N LYS A 187 -3.02 -21.60 -2.89
CA LYS A 187 -3.05 -22.99 -3.36
C LYS A 187 -2.07 -23.84 -2.55
N ASP A 188 -2.36 -25.14 -2.50
CA ASP A 188 -1.47 -26.13 -1.88
C ASP A 188 -0.19 -26.35 -2.73
#